data_AF-A0A815IYA7-F1
#
_entry.id   AF-A0A815IYA7-F1
#
_cell.length_a   1.000
_cell.length_b   1.000
_cell.length_c   1.000
_cell.angle_alpha   90.00
_cell.angle_beta   90.00
_cell.angle_gamma   90.00
#
_symmetry.space_group_name_H-M   'P 1'
#
loop_
_entity.id
_entity.type
_entity.pdbx_description
1 polymer ?
#
loop_
_entity_poly.entity_id
_entity_poly.type
_entity_poly.pdbx_seq_one_letter_code
_entity_poly.pdbx_strand_id
1 'polypeptide(L)'
;MSDSILLPKIIADLEWPIARELLQTKYDLSIDETEKLFCAKYTHDSHLWSNGSDEQKLVLTQNRGAIYEKTPPYRLVCLPFYKFWNYNESHASTGTWTSFTEKLDGSFFKVYYFENEWHVSSNSRIDIKQYREKYLRSGKTNEQLWQEASVAAGLDYSKLNPRYAYF
;
A
#
# COMPACT_ATOMS: atom_id res chain seq x y z
N MET A 1 -1.90 -7.40 -19.93
CA MET A 1 -3.13 -7.88 -19.26
C MET A 1 -3.22 -7.13 -17.95
N SER A 2 -4.36 -6.53 -17.62
CA SER A 2 -4.55 -6.00 -16.27
C SER A 2 -4.68 -7.22 -15.37
N ASP A 3 -3.59 -7.61 -14.71
CA ASP A 3 -3.65 -8.66 -13.70
C ASP A 3 -4.57 -8.16 -12.60
N SER A 4 -5.76 -8.77 -12.53
CA SER A 4 -6.74 -8.43 -11.51
C SER A 4 -6.11 -8.55 -10.13
N ILE A 5 -6.41 -7.62 -9.23
CA ILE A 5 -5.95 -7.67 -7.84
C ILE A 5 -6.40 -8.99 -7.22
N LEU A 6 -5.43 -9.78 -6.76
CA LEU A 6 -5.67 -11.17 -6.36
C LEU A 6 -6.28 -11.29 -4.98
N LEU A 7 -5.91 -10.39 -4.07
CA LEU A 7 -6.22 -10.50 -2.66
C LEU A 7 -7.71 -10.73 -2.38
N PRO A 8 -8.64 -9.90 -2.89
CA PRO A 8 -10.07 -10.08 -2.65
C PRO A 8 -10.62 -11.44 -3.12
N LYS A 9 -10.01 -12.04 -4.15
CA LYS A 9 -10.39 -13.37 -4.65
C LYS A 9 -9.87 -14.49 -3.76
N ILE A 10 -8.62 -14.35 -3.28
CA ILE A 10 -7.95 -15.34 -2.42
C ILE A 10 -8.69 -15.51 -1.09
N ILE A 11 -9.21 -14.41 -0.52
CA ILE A 11 -9.86 -14.41 0.80
C ILE A 11 -11.38 -14.28 0.74
N ALA A 12 -11.99 -14.40 -0.45
CA ALA A 12 -13.41 -14.08 -0.68
C ALA A 12 -14.37 -14.78 0.29
N ASP A 13 -14.09 -16.06 0.59
CA ASP A 13 -14.95 -16.94 1.38
C ASP A 13 -14.44 -17.18 2.80
N LEU A 14 -13.48 -16.38 3.26
CA LEU A 14 -12.87 -16.52 4.58
C LEU A 14 -13.38 -15.46 5.54
N GLU A 15 -13.62 -15.84 6.79
CA GLU A 15 -13.80 -14.89 7.88
C GLU A 15 -12.48 -14.19 8.20
N TRP A 16 -12.54 -12.93 8.65
CA TRP A 16 -11.35 -12.07 8.79
C TRP A 16 -10.20 -12.69 9.59
N PRO A 17 -10.41 -13.36 10.75
CA PRO A 17 -9.30 -13.96 11.50
C PRO A 17 -8.53 -15.01 10.68
N ILE A 18 -9.25 -15.82 9.89
CA ILE A 18 -8.67 -16.87 9.05
C ILE A 18 -7.98 -16.25 7.83
N ALA A 19 -8.63 -15.26 7.20
CA ALA A 19 -8.04 -14.50 6.11
C ALA A 19 -6.71 -13.87 6.55
N ARG A 20 -6.70 -13.17 7.68
CA ARG A 20 -5.53 -12.51 8.25
C ARG A 20 -4.38 -13.49 8.48
N GLU A 21 -4.65 -14.63 9.10
CA GLU A 21 -3.64 -15.67 9.32
C GLU A 21 -3.06 -16.20 8.00
N LEU A 22 -3.91 -16.48 7.01
CA LEU A 22 -3.48 -16.91 5.67
C LEU A 22 -2.56 -15.88 5.01
N LEU A 23 -2.91 -14.58 5.09
CA LEU A 23 -2.11 -13.51 4.49
C LEU A 23 -0.73 -13.38 5.12
N GLN A 24 -0.64 -13.55 6.44
CA GLN A 24 0.64 -13.46 7.15
C GLN A 24 1.50 -14.70 6.93
N THR A 25 0.90 -15.90 6.91
CA THR A 25 1.65 -17.16 6.89
C THR A 25 1.97 -17.64 5.47
N LYS A 26 0.97 -17.67 4.57
CA LYS A 26 1.13 -18.16 3.19
C LYS A 26 1.73 -17.11 2.27
N TYR A 27 1.40 -15.84 2.47
CA TYR A 27 1.80 -14.75 1.57
C TYR A 27 2.81 -13.77 2.17
N ASP A 28 3.26 -13.99 3.41
CA ASP A 28 4.27 -13.16 4.08
C ASP A 28 3.96 -11.65 4.01
N LEU A 29 2.70 -11.31 4.28
CA LEU A 29 2.22 -9.93 4.34
C LEU A 29 2.21 -9.43 5.78
N SER A 30 2.71 -8.22 5.98
CA SER A 30 2.45 -7.42 7.16
C SER A 30 1.09 -6.72 7.04
N ILE A 31 0.27 -6.83 8.08
CA ILE A 31 -1.08 -6.29 8.13
C ILE A 31 -1.16 -5.22 9.22
N ASP A 32 -1.60 -4.03 8.83
CA ASP A 32 -2.12 -2.99 9.73
C ASP A 32 -3.63 -2.93 9.56
N GLU A 33 -4.41 -2.76 10.63
CA GLU A 33 -5.87 -2.85 10.54
C GLU A 33 -6.58 -1.90 11.49
N THR A 34 -7.78 -1.49 11.09
CA THR A 34 -8.77 -0.83 11.93
C THR A 34 -9.98 -1.76 12.09
N GLU A 35 -11.08 -1.26 12.64
CA GLU A 35 -12.35 -2.01 12.66
C GLU A 35 -12.83 -2.37 11.24
N LYS A 36 -12.68 -1.45 10.28
CA LYS A 36 -13.31 -1.55 8.94
C LYS A 36 -12.35 -1.77 7.79
N LEU A 37 -11.06 -1.49 7.97
CA LEU A 37 -10.05 -1.55 6.91
C LEU A 37 -8.86 -2.40 7.32
N PHE A 38 -8.16 -2.95 6.34
CA PHE A 38 -6.81 -3.46 6.53
C PHE A 38 -5.87 -2.98 5.42
N CYS A 39 -4.62 -2.68 5.78
CA CYS A 39 -3.53 -2.31 4.90
C CYS A 39 -2.56 -3.49 4.83
N ALA A 40 -2.36 -4.02 3.62
CA ALA A 40 -1.45 -5.12 3.36
C ALA A 40 -0.15 -4.63 2.73
N LYS A 41 0.98 -5.07 3.28
CA LYS A 41 2.32 -4.73 2.81
C LYS A 41 3.20 -5.96 2.78
N TYR A 42 3.92 -6.21 1.69
CA TYR A 42 4.94 -7.24 1.62
C TYR A 42 6.04 -7.04 2.69
N THR A 43 6.58 -8.15 3.19
CA THR A 43 7.84 -8.17 3.94
C THR A 43 9.01 -7.97 2.97
N HIS A 44 9.88 -6.98 3.23
CA HIS A 44 10.94 -6.58 2.28
C HIS A 44 11.84 -7.76 1.89
N ASP A 45 12.29 -8.50 2.89
CA ASP A 45 13.19 -9.65 2.75
C ASP A 45 12.41 -10.97 2.69
N SER A 46 11.19 -10.94 2.13
CA SER A 46 10.37 -12.14 2.01
C SER A 46 11.10 -13.23 1.22
N HIS A 47 11.21 -14.41 1.81
CA HIS A 47 11.77 -15.60 1.16
C HIS A 47 10.99 -16.01 -0.11
N LEU A 48 9.74 -15.58 -0.23
CA LEU A 48 8.87 -15.85 -1.36
C LEU A 48 9.28 -15.12 -2.65
N TRP A 49 10.11 -14.07 -2.57
CA TRP A 49 10.68 -13.44 -3.76
C TRP A 49 11.52 -14.42 -4.58
N SER A 50 12.32 -15.25 -3.90
CA SER A 50 13.16 -16.26 -4.55
C SER A 50 12.41 -17.58 -4.76
N ASN A 51 11.69 -18.04 -3.73
CA ASN A 51 11.20 -19.42 -3.65
C ASN A 51 9.67 -19.55 -3.76
N GLY A 52 8.94 -18.44 -3.84
CA GLY A 52 7.49 -18.44 -3.93
C GLY A 52 6.96 -18.82 -5.31
N SER A 53 5.70 -19.23 -5.36
CA SER A 53 4.95 -19.38 -6.60
C SER A 53 4.72 -18.03 -7.30
N ASP A 54 4.32 -18.06 -8.57
CA ASP A 54 3.99 -16.85 -9.32
C ASP A 54 2.82 -16.09 -8.68
N GLU A 55 1.82 -16.80 -8.14
CA GLU A 55 0.72 -16.23 -7.37
C GLU A 55 1.25 -15.46 -6.15
N GLN A 56 2.13 -16.07 -5.34
CA GLN A 56 2.68 -15.43 -4.15
C GLN A 56 3.48 -14.17 -4.52
N LYS A 57 4.34 -14.25 -5.54
CA LYS A 57 5.11 -13.09 -6.03
C LYS A 57 4.21 -11.98 -6.55
N LEU A 58 3.11 -12.32 -7.21
CA LEU A 58 2.13 -11.35 -7.67
C LEU A 58 1.38 -10.70 -6.50
N VAL A 59 1.00 -11.46 -5.48
CA VAL A 59 0.41 -10.91 -4.24
C VAL A 59 1.37 -9.95 -3.55
N LEU A 60 2.65 -10.30 -3.39
CA LEU A 60 3.65 -9.40 -2.80
C LEU A 60 3.80 -8.13 -3.64
N THR A 61 3.83 -8.28 -4.98
CA THR A 61 3.96 -7.16 -5.92
C THR A 61 2.80 -6.18 -5.81
N GLN A 62 1.57 -6.68 -5.73
CA GLN A 62 0.36 -5.87 -5.62
C GLN A 62 0.20 -5.20 -4.25
N ASN A 63 0.81 -5.75 -3.20
CA ASN A 63 0.61 -5.31 -1.83
C ASN A 63 1.82 -4.56 -1.28
N ARG A 64 2.02 -3.36 -1.80
CA ARG A 64 2.94 -2.38 -1.22
C ARG A 64 2.15 -1.29 -0.50
N GLY A 65 1.44 -1.69 0.55
CA GLY A 65 0.56 -0.80 1.30
C GLY A 65 -0.81 -0.61 0.67
N ALA A 66 -1.33 -1.62 -0.04
CA ALA A 66 -2.70 -1.58 -0.55
C ALA A 66 -3.70 -1.69 0.61
N ILE A 67 -4.83 -0.99 0.51
CA ILE A 67 -5.88 -0.95 1.55
C ILE A 67 -7.16 -1.56 1.01
N TYR A 68 -7.81 -2.35 1.85
CA TYR A 68 -9.04 -3.07 1.54
C TYR A 68 -10.07 -2.91 2.67
N GLU A 69 -11.35 -3.07 2.33
CA GLU A 69 -12.41 -3.31 3.31
C GLU A 69 -12.11 -4.59 4.10
N LYS A 70 -12.38 -4.59 5.42
CA LYS A 70 -12.13 -5.72 6.33
C LYS A 70 -13.33 -6.64 6.50
N THR A 71 -14.26 -6.60 5.56
CA THR A 71 -15.44 -7.46 5.51
C THR A 71 -15.62 -7.97 4.09
N PRO A 72 -16.12 -9.20 3.88
CA PRO A 72 -16.45 -9.69 2.55
C PRO A 72 -17.40 -8.71 1.83
N PRO A 73 -17.17 -8.40 0.54
CA PRO A 73 -16.25 -9.06 -0.40
C PRO A 73 -14.81 -8.49 -0.45
N TYR A 74 -14.29 -7.92 0.65
CA TYR A 74 -12.91 -7.43 0.81
C TYR A 74 -12.45 -6.49 -0.30
N ARG A 75 -13.28 -5.49 -0.63
CA ARG A 75 -13.04 -4.60 -1.78
C ARG A 75 -11.74 -3.82 -1.63
N LEU A 76 -11.06 -3.62 -2.76
CA LEU A 76 -9.91 -2.72 -2.82
C LEU A 76 -10.38 -1.27 -2.64
N VAL A 77 -9.78 -0.57 -1.68
CA VAL A 77 -10.04 0.84 -1.37
C VAL A 77 -8.91 1.73 -1.89
N CYS A 78 -7.65 1.31 -1.72
CA CYS A 78 -6.49 2.08 -2.14
C CYS A 78 -5.41 1.17 -2.72
N LEU A 79 -5.01 1.42 -3.96
CA LEU A 79 -3.86 0.76 -4.59
C LEU A 79 -2.84 1.83 -4.97
N PRO A 80 -1.73 1.98 -4.22
CA PRO A 80 -0.72 2.99 -4.53
C PRO A 80 0.06 2.59 -5.79
N PHE A 81 0.97 1.63 -5.67
CA PHE A 81 1.74 1.13 -6.78
C PHE A 81 2.19 -0.30 -6.57
N TYR A 82 2.46 -0.98 -7.68
CA TYR A 82 3.09 -2.29 -7.66
C TYR A 82 4.56 -2.17 -7.30
N LYS A 83 5.07 -3.12 -6.49
CA LYS A 83 6.50 -3.22 -6.22
C LYS A 83 7.27 -3.23 -7.54
N PHE A 84 8.18 -2.29 -7.70
CA PHE A 84 9.18 -2.27 -8.75
C PHE A 84 10.57 -2.43 -8.16
N TRP A 85 11.52 -2.80 -9.00
CA TRP A 85 12.89 -3.12 -8.62
C TRP A 85 13.85 -2.16 -9.32
N ASN A 86 14.99 -1.93 -8.71
CA ASN A 86 16.04 -1.12 -9.32
C ASN A 86 16.62 -1.84 -10.53
N TYR A 87 17.26 -1.09 -11.43
CA TYR A 87 18.02 -1.68 -12.53
C TYR A 87 19.03 -2.72 -12.00
N ASN A 88 19.21 -3.83 -12.72
CA ASN A 88 20.07 -4.95 -12.36
C ASN A 88 19.69 -5.77 -11.12
N GLU A 89 18.53 -5.53 -10.48
CA GLU A 89 17.98 -6.47 -9.49
C GLU A 89 17.34 -7.69 -10.17
N SER A 90 17.32 -8.83 -9.48
CA SER A 90 16.87 -10.14 -10.03
C SER A 90 15.44 -10.16 -10.57
N HIS A 91 14.58 -9.27 -10.06
CA HIS A 91 13.17 -9.15 -10.45
C HIS A 91 12.88 -7.85 -11.20
N ALA A 92 13.92 -7.13 -11.64
CA ALA A 92 13.77 -5.93 -12.45
C ALA A 92 13.09 -6.23 -13.78
N SER A 93 12.29 -5.27 -14.25
CA SER A 93 11.70 -5.35 -15.59
C SER A 93 12.82 -5.36 -16.63
N THR A 94 12.79 -6.34 -17.54
CA THR A 94 13.80 -6.56 -18.58
C THR A 94 13.51 -5.77 -19.87
N GLY A 95 12.50 -4.91 -19.87
CA GLY A 95 12.09 -4.12 -21.03
C GLY A 95 12.97 -2.89 -21.30
N THR A 96 12.89 -2.37 -22.52
CA THR A 96 13.50 -1.08 -22.88
C THR A 96 12.74 0.07 -22.24
N TRP A 97 13.44 0.98 -21.56
CA TRP A 97 12.85 2.16 -20.93
C TRP A 97 12.99 3.38 -21.82
N THR A 98 11.89 4.09 -22.08
CA THR A 98 11.87 5.30 -22.92
C THR A 98 11.56 6.57 -22.13
N SER A 99 11.16 6.43 -20.86
CA SER A 99 10.72 7.54 -20.02
C SER A 99 11.25 7.38 -18.61
N PHE A 100 11.64 8.49 -18.00
CA PHE A 100 12.18 8.56 -16.63
C PHE A 100 11.53 9.72 -15.89
N THR A 101 11.34 9.54 -14.58
CA THR A 101 10.81 10.56 -13.68
C THR A 101 11.79 10.72 -12.51
N GLU A 102 11.88 11.93 -11.95
CA GLU A 102 12.63 12.17 -10.74
C GLU A 102 12.14 11.29 -9.58
N LYS A 103 13.07 10.64 -8.88
CA LYS A 103 12.78 9.91 -7.64
C LYS A 103 13.05 10.82 -6.45
N LEU A 104 12.00 11.46 -5.94
CA LEU A 104 12.06 12.24 -4.72
C LEU A 104 12.39 11.35 -3.52
N ASP A 105 13.35 11.78 -2.69
CA ASP A 105 13.70 11.10 -1.45
C ASP A 105 12.91 11.68 -0.28
N GLY A 106 12.02 10.88 0.30
CA GLY A 106 11.08 11.35 1.29
C GLY A 106 10.21 10.24 1.87
N SER A 107 9.14 10.65 2.55
CA SER A 107 8.14 9.72 3.07
C SER A 107 7.01 9.54 2.08
N PHE A 108 6.57 8.30 1.90
CA PHE A 108 5.48 7.97 1.00
C PHE A 108 4.13 8.04 1.72
N PHE A 109 3.26 8.93 1.24
CA PHE A 109 1.88 9.06 1.68
C PHE A 109 0.93 8.75 0.53
N LYS A 110 -0.27 8.30 0.88
CA LYS A 110 -1.33 8.05 -0.10
C LYS A 110 -2.67 8.52 0.46
N VAL A 111 -3.46 9.11 -0.43
CA VAL A 111 -4.79 9.66 -0.18
C VAL A 111 -5.82 8.75 -0.82
N TYR A 112 -6.88 8.43 -0.07
CA TYR A 112 -7.99 7.61 -0.55
C TYR A 112 -9.30 8.07 0.07
N TYR A 113 -10.42 7.75 -0.58
CA TYR A 113 -11.75 8.09 -0.09
C TYR A 113 -12.42 6.87 0.53
N PHE A 114 -12.95 7.01 1.74
CA PHE A 114 -13.66 5.95 2.43
C PHE A 114 -14.65 6.56 3.43
N GLU A 115 -15.87 6.01 3.50
CA GLU A 115 -16.95 6.48 4.39
C GLU A 115 -17.21 8.00 4.34
N ASN A 116 -17.31 8.53 3.12
CA ASN A 116 -17.57 9.94 2.83
C ASN A 116 -16.44 10.92 3.24
N GLU A 117 -15.26 10.43 3.58
CA GLU A 117 -14.13 11.25 4.00
C GLU A 117 -12.84 10.90 3.25
N TRP A 118 -11.96 11.89 3.14
CA TRP A 118 -10.61 11.69 2.62
C TRP A 118 -9.68 11.26 3.75
N HIS A 119 -8.98 10.16 3.53
CA HIS A 119 -8.03 9.58 4.47
C HIS A 119 -6.62 9.69 3.91
N VAL A 120 -5.65 9.76 4.82
CA VAL A 120 -4.23 9.79 4.47
C VAL A 120 -3.54 8.67 5.22
N SER A 121 -2.82 7.85 4.47
CA SER A 121 -2.10 6.68 4.97
C SER A 121 -0.65 6.72 4.54
N SER A 122 0.19 5.99 5.25
CA SER A 122 1.57 5.72 4.80
C SER A 122 1.62 4.38 4.07
N ASN A 123 2.80 3.98 3.61
CA ASN A 123 3.00 2.68 2.97
C ASN A 123 2.67 1.47 3.87
N SER A 124 2.64 1.64 5.20
CA SER A 124 2.47 0.54 6.16
C SER A 124 1.45 0.80 7.25
N ARG A 125 0.72 1.93 7.18
CA ARG A 125 -0.26 2.32 8.19
C ARG A 125 -1.46 2.97 7.54
N ILE A 126 -2.66 2.58 7.97
CA ILE A 126 -3.94 3.14 7.52
C ILE A 126 -4.09 4.59 7.96
N ASP A 127 -3.63 4.93 9.17
CA ASP A 127 -3.70 6.29 9.71
C ASP A 127 -2.29 6.83 10.02
N ILE A 128 -1.97 7.99 9.45
CA ILE A 128 -0.69 8.68 9.69
C ILE A 128 -0.63 9.41 11.03
N LYS A 129 -1.78 9.65 11.68
CA LYS A 129 -1.86 10.32 13.00
C LYS A 129 -1.42 9.42 14.14
N GLN A 130 -1.39 8.11 13.93
CA GLN A 130 -0.92 7.17 14.94
C GLN A 130 0.56 7.42 15.25
N TYR A 131 0.83 7.91 16.47
CA TYR A 131 2.15 8.33 16.90
C TYR A 131 3.16 7.17 16.95
N ARG A 132 4.39 7.43 16.48
CA ARG A 132 5.56 6.56 16.72
C ARG A 132 6.82 7.39 16.93
N GLU A 133 7.66 6.90 17.85
CA GLU A 133 8.96 7.46 18.23
C GLU A 133 10.00 7.51 17.08
N LYS A 134 9.72 6.88 15.93
CA LYS A 134 10.67 6.76 14.80
C LYS A 134 11.12 8.12 14.22
N TYR A 135 10.34 9.19 14.41
CA TYR A 135 10.63 10.52 13.86
C TYR A 135 11.22 11.52 14.88
N LEU A 136 11.69 11.03 16.03
CA LEU A 136 12.41 11.87 17.01
C LEU A 136 13.59 12.66 16.40
N ARG A 137 14.18 12.18 15.28
CA ARG A 137 15.27 12.87 14.59
C ARG A 137 14.85 14.10 13.76
N SER A 138 13.62 14.16 13.25
CA SER A 138 13.12 15.33 12.51
C SER A 138 12.33 16.30 13.38
N GLY A 139 11.88 15.85 14.55
CA GLY A 139 10.99 16.61 15.43
C GLY A 139 9.57 16.80 14.89
N LYS A 140 9.23 16.17 13.75
CA LYS A 140 7.92 16.28 13.09
C LYS A 140 7.20 14.94 13.00
N THR A 141 5.89 14.94 13.19
CA THR A 141 5.02 13.79 12.95
C THR A 141 4.75 13.60 11.46
N ASN A 142 4.27 12.42 11.06
CA ASN A 142 3.82 12.18 9.69
C ASN A 142 2.69 13.14 9.27
N GLU A 143 1.79 13.48 10.19
CA GLU A 143 0.72 14.45 9.96
C GLU A 143 1.26 15.84 9.65
N GLN A 144 2.27 16.31 10.40
CA GLN A 144 2.92 17.60 10.14
C GLN A 144 3.63 17.61 8.77
N LEU A 145 4.35 16.54 8.44
CA LEU A 145 5.01 16.40 7.14
C LEU A 145 3.99 16.40 5.99
N TRP A 146 2.88 15.67 6.15
CA TRP A 146 1.80 15.65 5.16
C TRP A 146 1.14 17.03 5.01
N GLN A 147 0.87 17.72 6.11
CA GLN A 147 0.26 19.05 6.07
C GLN A 147 1.14 20.05 5.32
N GLU A 148 2.45 20.06 5.58
CA GLU A 148 3.39 20.91 4.86
C GLU A 148 3.46 20.58 3.37
N ALA A 149 3.53 19.29 3.04
CA ALA A 149 3.57 18.84 1.64
C ALA A 149 2.27 19.17 0.88
N SER A 150 1.10 18.94 1.50
CA SER A 150 -0.20 19.22 0.89
C SER A 150 -0.41 20.72 0.62
N VAL A 151 0.02 21.59 1.55
CA VAL A 151 0.01 23.04 1.36
C VAL A 151 0.96 23.46 0.24
N ALA A 152 2.21 22.98 0.26
CA ALA A 152 3.20 23.30 -0.75
C ALA A 152 2.78 22.85 -2.16
N ALA A 153 2.08 21.71 -2.26
CA ALA A 153 1.54 21.18 -3.51
C ALA A 153 0.23 21.85 -3.96
N GLY A 154 -0.40 22.67 -3.11
CA GLY A 154 -1.72 23.25 -3.39
C GLY A 154 -2.82 22.19 -3.52
N LEU A 155 -2.75 21.12 -2.72
CA LEU A 155 -3.72 20.02 -2.77
C LEU A 155 -5.13 20.50 -2.42
N ASP A 156 -6.06 20.25 -3.34
CA ASP A 156 -7.46 20.61 -3.20
C ASP A 156 -8.34 19.35 -3.32
N TYR A 157 -8.78 18.84 -2.17
CA TYR A 157 -9.60 17.62 -2.08
C TYR A 157 -10.93 17.71 -2.85
N SER A 158 -11.44 18.92 -3.11
CA SER A 158 -12.69 19.11 -3.88
C SER A 158 -12.53 18.77 -5.37
N LYS A 159 -11.28 18.76 -5.86
CA LYS A 159 -10.94 18.42 -7.25
C LYS A 159 -10.58 16.96 -7.44
N LEU A 160 -10.43 16.20 -6.35
CA LEU A 160 -10.10 14.79 -6.40
C LEU A 160 -11.36 13.96 -6.69
N ASN A 161 -11.18 12.87 -7.43
CA ASN A 161 -12.23 11.91 -7.70
C ASN A 161 -12.17 10.79 -6.66
N PRO A 162 -13.24 10.56 -5.88
CA PRO A 162 -13.26 9.58 -4.79
C PRO A 162 -13.09 8.12 -5.24
N ARG A 163 -13.08 7.84 -6.54
CA ARG A 163 -12.82 6.50 -7.10
C ARG A 163 -11.34 6.19 -7.28
N TYR A 164 -10.45 7.14 -7.04
CA TYR A 164 -9.01 6.97 -7.21
C TYR A 164 -8.25 7.13 -5.90
N ALA A 165 -7.12 6.44 -5.83
CA ALA A 165 -6.08 6.71 -4.86
C ALA A 165 -5.04 7.67 -5.46
N TYR A 166 -4.50 8.56 -4.65
CA TYR A 166 -3.48 9.53 -5.03
C TYR A 166 -2.25 9.35 -4.14
N PHE A 167 -1.06 9.59 -4.67
CA PHE A 167 0.21 9.39 -3.97
C PHE A 167 1.35 10.19 -4.57
#